data_AF-A0A930JLX7-F1
#
_entry.id   AF-A0A930JLX7-F1
#
_cell.length_a   1.000
_cell.length_b   1.000
_cell.length_c   1.000
_cell.angle_alpha   90.00
_cell.angle_beta   90.00
_cell.angle_gamma   90.00
#
_symmetry.space_group_name_H-M   'P 1'
#
loop_
_entity.id
_entity.type
_entity.pdbx_description
1 polymer ?
#
loop_
_entity_poly.entity_id
_entity_poly.type
_entity_poly.pdbx_seq_one_letter_code
_entity_poly.pdbx_strand_id
1 'polypeptide(L)'
;MIQSKRLFLTDIPYNFKWTGSIRPKLSSTSQIIEDIVFHDDEKKWDEAKIKFKHPLKYNESTVIHIKTENDDPDHKAQPWISCKLDSPIDMMTFRVLLSYKDANFNKPAILEYKDLNTQIDGDYKALESVPFDKGNKMYSYCCANPQPGRIYRLRWER
;
A
#
# COMPACT_ATOMS: atom_id res chain seq x y z
N MET A 1 3.20 12.96 -6.07
CA MET A 1 3.62 14.25 -5.52
C MET A 1 2.47 14.81 -4.73
N ILE A 2 2.73 15.38 -3.56
CA ILE A 2 1.73 16.15 -2.84
C ILE A 2 2.10 17.62 -2.86
N GLN A 3 1.09 18.49 -2.83
CA GLN A 3 1.26 19.93 -2.69
C GLN A 3 0.63 20.37 -1.38
N SER A 4 1.36 21.18 -0.60
CA SER A 4 0.86 21.74 0.64
C SER A 4 -0.23 22.77 0.35
N LYS A 5 -1.43 22.52 0.88
CA LYS A 5 -2.56 23.46 0.87
C LYS A 5 -2.69 24.27 2.16
N ARG A 6 -1.71 24.12 3.07
CA ARG A 6 -1.68 24.78 4.38
C ARG A 6 -0.49 25.72 4.46
N LEU A 7 -0.53 26.67 5.39
CA LEU A 7 0.61 27.58 5.62
C LEU A 7 1.90 26.79 5.88
N PHE A 8 1.78 25.76 6.72
CA PHE A 8 2.80 24.74 6.97
C PHE A 8 2.13 23.37 7.06
N LEU A 9 2.70 22.39 6.37
CA LEU A 9 2.33 20.98 6.47
C LEU A 9 3.52 20.20 7.03
N THR A 10 3.37 19.73 8.27
CA THR A 10 4.43 19.03 9.02
C THR A 10 4.38 17.53 8.83
N ASP A 11 3.18 16.99 8.59
CA ASP A 11 2.92 15.57 8.51
C ASP A 11 1.64 15.27 7.73
N ILE A 12 1.49 14.01 7.35
CA ILE A 12 0.28 13.45 6.77
C ILE A 12 -0.03 12.09 7.41
N PRO A 13 -1.32 11.72 7.53
CA PRO A 13 -1.69 10.37 7.92
C PRO A 13 -1.41 9.38 6.79
N TYR A 14 -0.97 8.18 7.14
CA TYR A 14 -0.84 7.04 6.25
C TYR A 14 -1.65 5.87 6.80
N ASN A 15 -2.59 5.40 6.00
CA ASN A 15 -3.49 4.31 6.38
C ASN A 15 -3.08 3.03 5.65
N PHE A 16 -2.90 1.95 6.39
CA PHE A 16 -2.52 0.65 5.83
C PHE A 16 -3.29 -0.48 6.52
N LYS A 17 -3.23 -1.68 5.94
CA LYS A 17 -3.78 -2.87 6.57
C LYS A 17 -2.92 -4.08 6.26
N TRP A 18 -2.72 -4.92 7.26
CA TRP A 18 -2.02 -6.19 7.15
C TRP A 18 -2.76 -7.29 7.91
N THR A 19 -2.87 -8.47 7.32
CA THR A 19 -3.61 -9.61 7.89
C THR A 19 -2.71 -10.71 8.44
N GLY A 20 -1.38 -10.57 8.36
CA GLY A 20 -0.44 -11.58 8.85
C GLY A 20 -0.13 -11.42 10.34
N SER A 21 0.36 -12.49 10.95
CA SER A 21 0.66 -12.53 12.39
C SER A 21 1.79 -11.58 12.82
N ILE A 22 2.71 -11.24 11.90
CA ILE A 22 3.84 -10.35 12.17
C ILE A 22 3.47 -8.94 11.72
N ARG A 23 3.61 -7.96 12.61
CA ARG A 23 3.32 -6.55 12.28
C ARG A 23 4.22 -6.06 11.15
N PRO A 24 3.68 -5.32 10.16
CA PRO A 24 4.47 -4.78 9.07
C PRO A 24 5.48 -3.74 9.57
N LYS A 25 6.63 -3.67 8.91
CA LYS A 25 7.64 -2.64 9.15
C LYS A 25 7.47 -1.52 8.14
N LEU A 26 7.23 -0.32 8.63
CA LEU A 26 7.13 0.90 7.82
C LEU A 26 8.46 1.64 7.82
N SER A 27 8.90 2.08 6.65
CA SER A 27 10.13 2.86 6.50
C SER A 27 10.01 3.88 5.38
N SER A 28 10.84 4.92 5.44
CA SER A 28 10.98 5.93 4.39
C SER A 28 12.42 6.44 4.34
N THR A 29 12.91 6.74 3.14
CA THR A 29 14.20 7.39 2.93
C THR A 29 14.10 8.92 3.08
N SER A 30 12.92 9.46 2.79
CA SER A 30 12.69 10.90 2.63
C SER A 30 11.88 11.51 3.78
N GLN A 31 11.06 10.70 4.46
CA GLN A 31 10.22 11.08 5.58
C GLN A 31 10.61 10.34 6.86
N ILE A 32 10.09 10.80 8.00
CA ILE A 32 10.18 10.13 9.30
C ILE A 32 8.83 9.46 9.55
N ILE A 33 8.83 8.19 9.93
CA ILE A 33 7.62 7.45 10.33
C ILE A 33 7.48 7.57 11.84
N GLU A 34 6.37 8.15 12.32
CA GLU A 34 6.04 8.30 13.74
C GLU A 34 4.65 7.70 14.01
N ASP A 35 4.32 7.52 15.30
CA ASP A 35 2.97 7.22 15.78
C ASP A 35 2.25 6.06 15.06
N ILE A 36 2.94 4.92 14.88
CA ILE A 36 2.33 3.74 14.27
C ILE A 36 1.33 3.10 15.24
N VAL A 37 0.06 3.10 14.87
CA VAL A 37 -1.04 2.51 15.62
C VAL A 37 -1.59 1.32 14.84
N PHE A 38 -1.55 0.14 15.46
CA PHE A 38 -2.15 -1.07 14.91
C PHE A 38 -3.53 -1.26 15.52
N HIS A 39 -4.54 -1.36 14.66
CA HIS A 39 -5.89 -1.67 15.05
C HIS A 39 -6.18 -3.14 14.71
N ASP A 40 -6.23 -3.99 15.73
CA ASP A 40 -6.55 -5.43 15.61
C ASP A 40 -8.03 -5.70 15.23
N ASP A 41 -8.71 -4.72 14.63
CA ASP A 41 -10.09 -4.75 14.15
C ASP A 41 -10.08 -4.71 12.62
N GLU A 42 -10.68 -5.70 11.96
CA GLU A 42 -10.76 -5.79 10.50
C GLU A 42 -11.48 -4.60 9.85
N LYS A 43 -12.35 -3.91 10.59
CA LYS A 43 -13.11 -2.75 10.11
C LYS A 43 -12.36 -1.43 10.25
N LYS A 44 -11.21 -1.43 10.93
CA LYS A 44 -10.40 -0.23 11.17
C LYS A 44 -9.09 -0.33 10.40
N TRP A 45 -8.67 0.78 9.81
CA TRP A 45 -7.36 0.90 9.18
C TRP A 45 -6.31 1.06 10.26
N ASP A 46 -5.12 0.48 10.03
CA ASP A 46 -3.94 0.81 10.80
C ASP A 46 -3.43 2.18 10.34
N GLU A 47 -2.83 2.93 11.25
CA GLU A 47 -2.45 4.33 11.03
C GLU A 47 -0.97 4.54 11.33
N ALA A 48 -0.32 5.39 10.55
CA ALA A 48 1.01 5.90 10.84
C ALA A 48 1.08 7.39 10.46
N LYS A 49 1.94 8.13 11.15
CA LYS A 49 2.20 9.53 10.86
C LYS A 49 3.45 9.67 10.02
N ILE A 50 3.31 10.25 8.83
CA ILE A 50 4.42 10.51 7.93
C ILE A 50 4.84 11.96 8.11
N LYS A 51 5.95 12.17 8.81
CA LYS A 51 6.47 13.50 9.11
C LYS A 51 7.52 13.93 8.10
N PHE A 52 7.40 15.15 7.62
CA PHE A 52 8.40 15.75 6.74
C PHE A 52 9.61 16.21 7.56
N LYS A 53 10.82 15.87 7.10
CA LYS A 53 12.08 16.34 7.73
C LYS A 53 12.15 17.88 7.76
N HIS A 54 11.56 18.52 6.76
CA HIS A 54 11.32 19.95 6.71
C HIS A 54 9.83 20.19 6.42
N PRO A 55 9.11 20.99 7.23
CA PRO A 55 7.72 21.31 6.97
C PRO A 55 7.55 21.95 5.58
N LEU A 56 6.52 21.54 4.84
CA LEU A 56 6.20 22.11 3.53
C LEU A 56 5.42 23.41 3.71
N LYS A 57 5.89 24.49 3.09
CA LYS A 57 5.17 25.77 3.05
C LYS A 57 4.01 25.71 2.05
N TYR A 58 3.10 26.66 2.14
CA TYR A 58 1.99 26.79 1.19
C TYR A 58 2.48 26.73 -0.27
N ASN A 59 1.80 25.91 -1.07
CA ASN A 59 2.11 25.59 -2.48
C ASN A 59 3.43 24.84 -2.75
N GLU A 60 4.27 24.57 -1.75
CA GLU A 60 5.42 23.68 -1.93
C GLU A 60 4.96 22.24 -2.19
N SER A 61 5.71 21.55 -3.05
CA SER A 61 5.42 20.16 -3.43
C SER A 61 6.54 19.23 -3.01
N THR A 62 6.20 17.99 -2.68
CA THR A 62 7.20 16.96 -2.35
C THR A 62 6.76 15.57 -2.77
N VAL A 63 7.71 14.63 -2.74
CA VAL A 63 7.49 13.22 -3.01
C VAL A 63 7.44 12.48 -1.67
N ILE A 64 6.36 11.73 -1.46
CA ILE A 64 6.23 10.79 -0.35
C ILE A 64 6.72 9.43 -0.82
N HIS A 65 7.62 8.82 -0.07
CA HIS A 65 8.15 7.50 -0.35
C HIS A 65 8.00 6.63 0.90
N ILE A 66 6.97 5.79 0.93
CA ILE A 66 6.72 4.83 2.02
C ILE A 66 7.00 3.42 1.51
N LYS A 67 7.80 2.68 2.28
CA LYS A 67 8.04 1.26 2.08
C LYS A 67 7.43 0.51 3.25
N THR A 68 6.59 -0.47 2.94
CA THR A 68 6.03 -1.41 3.92
C THR A 68 6.63 -2.78 3.64
N GLU A 69 7.21 -3.40 4.66
CA GLU A 69 7.75 -4.75 4.61
C GLU A 69 6.86 -5.67 5.44
N ASN A 70 6.34 -6.71 4.81
CA ASN A 70 5.34 -7.62 5.36
C ASN A 70 5.87 -9.04 5.26
N ASP A 71 6.00 -9.73 6.40
CA ASP A 71 6.47 -11.10 6.48
C ASP A 71 5.33 -12.01 6.98
N ASP A 72 5.14 -13.16 6.33
CA ASP A 72 4.10 -14.15 6.65
C ASP A 72 4.69 -15.59 6.67
N PRO A 73 5.60 -15.90 7.60
CA PRO A 73 6.23 -17.22 7.66
C PRO A 73 5.27 -18.33 8.10
N ASP A 74 4.17 -17.99 8.78
CA ASP A 74 3.14 -18.94 9.21
C ASP A 74 2.00 -19.09 8.20
N HIS A 75 2.10 -18.44 7.04
CA HIS A 75 1.14 -18.51 5.94
C HIS A 75 -0.30 -18.22 6.38
N LYS A 76 -0.48 -17.27 7.32
CA LYS A 76 -1.80 -16.87 7.81
C LYS A 76 -2.34 -15.65 7.10
N ALA A 77 -1.48 -14.76 6.61
CA ALA A 77 -1.91 -13.58 5.89
C ALA A 77 -2.76 -13.97 4.68
N GLN A 78 -3.83 -13.21 4.46
CA GLN A 78 -4.61 -13.34 3.25
C GLN A 78 -3.72 -13.08 2.03
N PRO A 79 -3.98 -13.71 0.87
CA PRO A 79 -3.13 -13.60 -0.30
C PRO A 79 -3.42 -12.29 -1.07
N TRP A 80 -3.45 -11.17 -0.34
CA TRP A 80 -3.60 -9.84 -0.89
C TRP A 80 -2.91 -8.78 -0.02
N ILE A 81 -2.52 -7.68 -0.65
CA ILE A 81 -2.11 -6.44 0.03
C ILE A 81 -2.93 -5.26 -0.49
N SER A 82 -3.27 -4.32 0.38
CA SER A 82 -4.13 -3.18 0.04
C SER A 82 -3.54 -1.85 0.48
N CYS A 83 -3.78 -0.82 -0.34
CA CYS A 83 -3.42 0.57 -0.03
C CYS A 83 -4.63 1.47 -0.29
N LYS A 84 -4.98 2.29 0.71
CA LYS A 84 -6.01 3.33 0.60
C LYS A 84 -5.38 4.61 0.07
N LEU A 85 -5.94 5.15 -1.01
CA LEU A 85 -5.48 6.37 -1.63
C LEU A 85 -6.57 7.45 -1.55
N ASP A 86 -6.39 8.41 -0.65
CA ASP A 86 -7.29 9.57 -0.48
C ASP A 86 -6.83 10.81 -1.28
N SER A 87 -5.53 10.88 -1.57
CA SER A 87 -4.87 12.04 -2.15
C SER A 87 -4.16 11.65 -3.45
N PRO A 88 -4.02 12.56 -4.42
CA PRO A 88 -3.30 12.27 -5.65
C PRO A 88 -1.82 11.96 -5.36
N ILE A 89 -1.29 10.94 -6.02
CA ILE A 89 0.13 10.57 -6.04
C ILE A 89 0.56 10.27 -7.47
N ASP A 90 1.86 10.36 -7.76
CA ASP A 90 2.34 10.14 -9.14
C ASP A 90 2.57 8.66 -9.42
N MET A 91 2.81 7.88 -8.37
CA MET A 91 3.22 6.49 -8.51
C MET A 91 2.87 5.69 -7.26
N MET A 92 2.35 4.49 -7.48
CA MET A 92 2.15 3.47 -6.46
C MET A 92 2.79 2.17 -6.95
N THR A 93 3.55 1.49 -6.10
CA THR A 93 4.23 0.26 -6.46
C THR A 93 3.86 -0.85 -5.49
N PHE A 94 3.45 -2.00 -6.03
CA PHE A 94 3.29 -3.23 -5.28
C PHE A 94 4.46 -4.16 -5.61
N ARG A 95 5.10 -4.71 -4.57
CA ARG A 95 6.10 -5.77 -4.69
C ARG A 95 5.79 -6.85 -3.68
N VAL A 96 5.57 -8.06 -4.17
CA VAL A 96 5.21 -9.23 -3.35
C VAL A 96 6.17 -10.36 -3.67
N LEU A 97 7.00 -10.72 -2.70
CA LEU A 97 7.91 -11.87 -2.80
C LEU A 97 7.23 -13.10 -2.22
N LEU A 98 7.12 -14.17 -3.03
CA LEU A 98 6.53 -15.45 -2.65
C LEU A 98 7.58 -16.56 -2.69
N SER A 99 8.63 -16.42 -1.86
CA SER A 99 9.78 -17.34 -1.85
C SER A 99 9.41 -18.81 -1.64
N TYR A 100 8.32 -19.07 -0.91
CA TYR A 100 7.76 -20.39 -0.62
C TYR A 100 7.14 -21.10 -1.83
N LYS A 101 6.80 -20.39 -2.91
CA LYS A 101 6.19 -20.99 -4.10
C LYS A 101 7.16 -21.92 -4.80
N ASP A 102 6.65 -23.01 -5.35
CA ASP A 102 7.42 -23.96 -6.12
C ASP A 102 7.87 -23.37 -7.47
N ALA A 103 8.82 -24.03 -8.13
CA ALA A 103 9.38 -23.56 -9.41
C ALA A 103 8.38 -23.63 -10.58
N ASN A 104 7.30 -24.41 -10.46
CA ASN A 104 6.31 -24.57 -11.51
C ASN A 104 5.19 -23.53 -11.43
N PHE A 105 5.03 -22.87 -10.28
CA PHE A 105 4.06 -21.80 -10.09
C PHE A 105 4.24 -20.67 -11.12
N ASN A 106 3.14 -20.29 -11.78
CA ASN A 106 3.12 -19.25 -12.82
C ASN A 106 1.80 -18.47 -12.87
N LYS A 107 1.01 -18.52 -11.80
CA LYS A 107 -0.33 -17.93 -11.84
C LYS A 107 -0.21 -16.42 -11.66
N PRO A 108 -0.95 -15.60 -12.43
CA PRO A 108 -0.88 -14.16 -12.28
C PRO A 108 -1.60 -13.72 -10.99
N ALA A 109 -1.20 -12.56 -10.48
CA ALA A 109 -1.98 -11.80 -9.52
C ALA A 109 -3.02 -10.93 -10.25
N ILE A 110 -4.06 -10.52 -9.55
CA ILE A 110 -5.08 -9.59 -10.03
C ILE A 110 -4.97 -8.31 -9.21
N LEU A 111 -4.70 -7.22 -9.88
CA LEU A 111 -4.86 -5.88 -9.33
C LEU A 111 -6.33 -5.51 -9.43
N GLU A 112 -6.89 -5.02 -8.34
CA GLU A 112 -8.29 -4.67 -8.22
C GLU A 112 -8.45 -3.39 -7.40
N TYR A 113 -9.58 -2.71 -7.56
CA TYR A 113 -9.86 -1.47 -6.86
C TYR A 113 -11.30 -1.39 -6.34
N LYS A 114 -11.50 -0.58 -5.30
CA LYS A 114 -12.81 -0.21 -4.76
C LYS A 114 -12.85 1.30 -4.50
N ASP A 115 -13.96 1.97 -4.80
CA ASP A 115 -14.12 3.39 -4.50
C ASP A 115 -14.39 3.61 -3.00
N LEU A 116 -13.78 4.63 -2.39
CA LEU A 116 -13.82 4.86 -0.94
C LEU A 116 -15.22 5.08 -0.35
N ASN A 117 -16.16 5.57 -1.17
CA ASN A 117 -17.52 5.94 -0.76
C ASN A 117 -18.60 4.95 -1.21
N THR A 118 -18.22 3.81 -1.81
CA THR A 118 -19.19 2.73 -2.06
C THR A 118 -19.43 1.97 -0.74
N GLN A 119 -20.68 1.52 -0.52
CA GLN A 119 -21.10 0.82 0.71
C GLN A 119 -20.07 -0.22 1.19
N ILE A 120 -20.07 -0.50 2.49
CA ILE A 120 -19.14 -1.41 3.16
C ILE A 120 -19.05 -2.77 2.41
N ASP A 121 -20.16 -3.22 1.80
CA ASP A 121 -20.30 -4.42 0.95
C ASP A 121 -20.01 -4.23 -0.56
N GLY A 122 -19.24 -3.22 -0.97
CA GLY A 122 -18.80 -3.10 -2.36
C GLY A 122 -17.73 -4.13 -2.74
N ASP A 123 -17.94 -4.85 -3.84
CA ASP A 123 -16.95 -5.75 -4.46
C ASP A 123 -15.79 -4.97 -5.07
N TYR A 124 -14.60 -5.57 -5.02
CA TYR A 124 -13.45 -5.07 -5.75
C TYR A 124 -13.62 -5.34 -7.26
N LYS A 125 -13.33 -4.33 -8.07
CA LYS A 125 -13.32 -4.44 -9.54
C LYS A 125 -11.91 -4.77 -10.00
N ALA A 126 -11.78 -5.83 -10.80
CA ALA A 126 -10.50 -6.16 -11.44
C ALA A 126 -10.08 -5.03 -12.37
N LEU A 127 -8.83 -4.60 -12.25
CA LEU A 127 -8.21 -3.55 -13.05
C LEU A 127 -7.24 -4.17 -14.06
N GLU A 128 -6.33 -5.02 -13.59
CA GLU A 128 -5.26 -5.59 -14.42
C GLU A 128 -4.77 -6.93 -13.88
N SER A 129 -4.17 -7.74 -14.75
CA SER A 129 -3.48 -8.97 -14.38
C SER A 129 -1.97 -8.73 -14.31
N VAL A 130 -1.34 -9.09 -13.20
CA VAL A 130 0.10 -8.91 -12.96
C VAL A 130 0.79 -10.27 -13.10
N PRO A 131 1.70 -10.46 -14.08
CA PRO A 131 2.38 -11.72 -14.28
C PRO A 131 3.32 -12.06 -13.11
N PHE A 132 3.47 -13.35 -12.83
CA PHE A 132 4.44 -13.84 -11.84
C PHE A 132 5.83 -13.91 -12.46
N ASP A 133 6.80 -13.25 -11.85
CA ASP A 133 8.21 -13.42 -12.17
C ASP A 133 8.72 -14.70 -11.48
N LYS A 134 8.86 -15.78 -12.26
CA LYS A 134 9.37 -17.06 -11.77
C LYS A 134 10.80 -16.99 -11.27
N GLY A 135 11.66 -16.19 -11.92
CA GLY A 135 13.09 -16.13 -11.60
C GLY A 135 13.32 -15.56 -10.21
N ASN A 136 12.55 -14.53 -9.87
CA ASN A 136 12.62 -13.85 -8.57
C ASN A 136 11.51 -14.28 -7.60
N LYS A 137 10.64 -15.21 -8.01
CA LYS A 137 9.43 -15.65 -7.29
C LYS A 137 8.58 -14.49 -6.76
N MET A 138 8.27 -13.52 -7.61
CA MET A 138 7.59 -12.29 -7.16
C MET A 138 6.56 -11.72 -8.14
N TYR A 139 5.70 -10.86 -7.60
CA TYR A 139 4.94 -9.89 -8.38
C TYR A 139 5.55 -8.51 -8.20
N SER A 140 5.70 -7.77 -9.29
CA SER A 140 6.12 -6.37 -9.28
C SER A 140 5.20 -5.59 -10.20
N TYR A 141 4.47 -4.62 -9.65
CA TYR A 141 3.55 -3.79 -10.40
C TYR A 141 3.70 -2.31 -10.03
N CYS A 142 3.68 -1.45 -11.03
CA CYS A 142 3.80 -0.01 -10.88
C CYS A 142 2.61 0.67 -11.55
N CYS A 143 1.80 1.35 -10.74
CA CYS A 143 0.71 2.19 -11.20
C CYS A 143 1.19 3.64 -11.27
N ALA A 144 1.31 4.19 -12.47
CA ALA A 144 1.55 5.61 -12.67
C ALA A 144 0.22 6.39 -12.58
N ASN A 145 0.24 7.53 -11.89
CA ASN A 145 -0.89 8.42 -11.67
C ASN A 145 -2.18 7.70 -11.22
N PRO A 146 -2.14 6.88 -10.14
CA PRO A 146 -3.34 6.19 -9.66
C PRO A 146 -4.43 7.21 -9.30
N GLN A 147 -5.67 6.88 -9.67
CA GLN A 147 -6.82 7.72 -9.35
C GLN A 147 -7.04 7.76 -7.81
N PRO A 148 -7.08 8.95 -7.20
CA PRO A 148 -7.40 9.11 -5.77
C PRO A 148 -8.87 8.81 -5.51
N GLY A 149 -9.22 8.59 -4.24
CA GLY A 149 -10.58 8.21 -3.85
C GLY A 149 -10.83 6.70 -3.90
N ARG A 150 -9.76 5.88 -3.96
CA ARG A 150 -9.83 4.42 -4.16
C ARG A 150 -8.99 3.66 -3.16
N ILE A 151 -9.39 2.40 -2.92
CA ILE A 151 -8.56 1.38 -2.29
C ILE A 151 -8.08 0.48 -3.42
N TYR A 152 -6.77 0.36 -3.58
CA TYR A 152 -6.15 -0.59 -4.49
C TYR A 152 -5.74 -1.84 -3.73
N ARG A 153 -5.96 -3.00 -4.33
CA ARG A 153 -5.58 -4.30 -3.76
C ARG A 153 -4.89 -5.13 -4.84
N LEU A 154 -3.76 -5.74 -4.51
CA LEU A 154 -3.13 -6.76 -5.34
C LEU A 154 -3.37 -8.12 -4.68
N ARG A 155 -4.04 -9.04 -5.39
CA ARG A 155 -4.43 -10.36 -4.88
C ARG A 155 -3.83 -11.48 -5.73
N TRP A 156 -3.33 -12.53 -5.10
CA TRP A 156 -2.75 -13.69 -5.78
C TRP A 156 -3.35 -15.00 -5.28
N GLU A 157 -2.97 -16.10 -5.92
CA GLU A 157 -3.35 -17.44 -5.47
C GLU A 157 -2.37 -17.95 -4.42
N ARG A 158 -2.91 -18.42 -3.28
CA ARG A 158 -2.12 -18.99 -2.19
C ARG A 158 -1.40 -20.27 -2.59
#